data_AF-A0A7C5DQT9-F1
#
_entry.id   AF-A0A7C5DQT9-F1
#
_cell.length_a   1.000
_cell.length_b   1.000
_cell.length_c   1.000
_cell.angle_alpha   90.00
_cell.angle_beta   90.00
_cell.angle_gamma   90.00
#
_symmetry.space_group_name_H-M   'P 1'
#
loop_
_entity.id
_entity.type
_entity.pdbx_description
1 polymer ?
#
loop_
_entity_poly.entity_id
_entity_poly.type
_entity_poly.pdbx_seq_one_letter_code
_entity_poly.pdbx_strand_id
1 'polypeptide(L)'
;MGKKAPKVSQIVSLLFKLFTPLKKFSKEIPRYWQEHYTVGFLEVKEVSEEKKRLVLELKDIKVDPLFCLYLEGYFEGAFSFLYPNVVCREEKCPFKGKENFHQYIFKW
;
A
#
# COMPACT_ATOMS: atom_id res chain seq x y z
N MET A 1 -2.46 -6.29 13.73
CA MET A 1 -3.52 -7.14 13.13
C MET A 1 -3.48 -7.14 11.60
N GLY A 2 -3.41 -5.96 10.94
CA GLY A 2 -3.42 -5.88 9.46
C GLY A 2 -2.30 -6.61 8.72
N LYS A 3 -1.09 -6.74 9.29
CA LYS A 3 0.05 -7.42 8.64
C LYS A 3 -0.19 -8.89 8.24
N LYS A 4 -1.11 -9.57 8.92
CA LYS A 4 -1.51 -10.95 8.61
C LYS A 4 -2.75 -11.04 7.70
N ALA A 5 -3.39 -9.91 7.39
CA ALA A 5 -4.59 -9.87 6.55
C ALA A 5 -4.34 -10.22 5.08
N PRO A 6 -3.19 -9.85 4.48
CA PRO A 6 -2.81 -10.37 3.17
C PRO A 6 -2.56 -11.89 3.24
N LYS A 7 -3.62 -12.69 3.06
CA LYS A 7 -3.50 -14.14 2.79
C LYS A 7 -3.11 -14.33 1.34
N VAL A 8 -1.89 -13.96 0.98
CA VAL A 8 -1.41 -14.19 -0.38
C VAL A 8 -1.06 -15.67 -0.51
N SER A 9 -1.65 -16.32 -1.51
CA SER A 9 -1.19 -17.64 -1.92
C SER A 9 0.25 -17.54 -2.45
N GLN A 10 1.00 -18.63 -2.41
CA GLN A 10 2.35 -18.71 -2.99
C GLN A 10 2.39 -18.22 -4.45
N ILE A 11 1.26 -18.37 -5.17
CA ILE A 11 1.07 -17.93 -6.57
C ILE A 11 1.05 -16.39 -6.66
N VAL A 12 0.36 -15.70 -5.76
CA VAL A 12 0.34 -14.22 -5.72
C VAL A 12 1.72 -13.67 -5.39
N SER A 13 2.47 -14.33 -4.48
CA SER A 13 3.88 -13.99 -4.23
C SER A 13 4.77 -14.19 -5.47
N LEU A 14 4.53 -15.24 -6.25
CA LEU A 14 5.26 -15.49 -7.49
C LEU A 14 4.97 -14.42 -8.55
N LEU A 15 3.70 -14.03 -8.71
CA LEU A 15 3.28 -12.97 -9.63
C LEU A 15 3.96 -11.64 -9.28
N PHE A 16 4.01 -11.27 -8.00
CA PHE A 16 4.71 -10.08 -7.53
C PHE A 16 6.20 -10.09 -7.91
N LYS A 17 6.90 -11.22 -7.75
CA LYS A 17 8.31 -11.35 -8.17
C LYS A 17 8.52 -11.21 -9.68
N LEU A 18 7.54 -11.61 -10.49
CA LEU A 18 7.59 -11.48 -11.96
C LEU A 18 7.40 -10.03 -12.44
N PHE A 19 6.83 -9.14 -11.63
CA PHE A 19 6.63 -7.72 -11.97
C PHE A 19 7.88 -6.85 -11.84
N THR A 20 9.08 -7.43 -11.75
CA THR A 20 10.33 -6.67 -11.79
C THR A 20 10.45 -5.92 -13.13
N PRO A 21 10.57 -4.57 -13.15
CA PRO A 21 10.88 -3.65 -12.05
C PRO A 21 9.66 -3.03 -11.34
N LEU A 22 9.83 -2.55 -10.09
CA LEU A 22 8.78 -1.93 -9.26
C LEU A 22 7.99 -0.85 -9.97
N LYS A 23 8.62 -0.12 -10.89
CA LYS A 23 7.98 0.90 -11.73
C LYS A 23 6.87 0.35 -12.63
N LYS A 24 6.95 -0.92 -13.04
CA LYS A 24 5.86 -1.62 -13.73
C LYS A 24 4.80 -2.04 -12.73
N PHE A 25 5.21 -2.67 -11.62
CA PHE A 25 4.28 -3.08 -10.56
C PHE A 25 3.44 -1.93 -10.03
N SER A 26 4.03 -0.75 -9.88
CA SER A 26 3.36 0.42 -9.32
C SER A 26 2.19 0.90 -10.18
N LYS A 27 2.21 0.63 -11.49
CA LYS A 27 1.09 0.96 -12.38
C LYS A 27 -0.12 0.07 -12.14
N GLU A 28 0.11 -1.13 -11.62
CA GLU A 28 -0.94 -2.12 -11.34
C GLU A 28 -1.55 -1.95 -9.95
N ILE A 29 -0.86 -1.27 -9.02
CA ILE A 29 -1.36 -1.06 -7.64
C ILE A 29 -2.76 -0.41 -7.62
N PRO A 30 -3.03 0.71 -8.32
CA PRO A 30 -4.37 1.31 -8.34
C PRO A 30 -5.43 0.36 -8.90
N ARG A 31 -5.10 -0.35 -9.99
CA ARG A 31 -5.99 -1.31 -10.63
C ARG A 31 -6.34 -2.45 -9.69
N TYR A 32 -5.34 -3.05 -9.04
CA TYR A 32 -5.52 -4.11 -8.06
C TYR A 32 -6.41 -3.67 -6.90
N TRP A 33 -6.24 -2.43 -6.41
CA TRP A 33 -7.12 -1.89 -5.37
C TRP A 33 -8.58 -1.84 -5.84
N GLN A 34 -8.84 -1.30 -7.03
CA GLN A 34 -10.20 -1.20 -7.58
C GLN A 34 -10.82 -2.56 -7.90
N GLU A 35 -10.01 -3.57 -8.25
CA GLU A 35 -10.50 -4.94 -8.52
C GLU A 35 -10.90 -5.68 -7.24
N HIS A 36 -10.27 -5.35 -6.10
CA HIS A 36 -10.46 -6.08 -4.84
C HIS A 36 -11.22 -5.31 -3.76
N TYR A 37 -11.38 -3.99 -3.92
CA TYR A 37 -12.04 -3.13 -2.95
C TYR A 37 -13.04 -2.21 -3.65
N THR A 38 -14.23 -2.10 -3.06
CA THR A 38 -15.32 -1.26 -3.58
C THR A 38 -15.28 0.19 -3.05
N VAL A 39 -14.33 0.49 -2.17
CA VAL A 39 -14.19 1.80 -1.52
C VAL A 39 -12.77 2.32 -1.62
N GLY A 40 -12.68 3.64 -1.76
CA GLY A 40 -11.44 4.38 -1.83
C GLY A 40 -10.72 4.26 -3.18
N PHE A 41 -9.90 5.27 -3.46
CA PHE A 41 -9.07 5.37 -4.65
C PHE A 41 -7.60 5.41 -4.24
N LEU A 42 -6.87 4.36 -4.58
CA LEU A 42 -5.44 4.25 -4.30
C LEU A 42 -4.65 4.79 -5.49
N GLU A 43 -3.76 5.76 -5.23
CA GLU A 43 -2.88 6.36 -6.20
C GLU A 43 -1.41 6.17 -5.80
N VAL A 44 -0.53 6.00 -6.79
CA VAL A 44 0.92 6.02 -6.58
C VAL A 44 1.43 7.43 -6.84
N LYS A 45 2.07 8.06 -5.84
CA LYS A 45 2.64 9.41 -5.96
C LYS A 45 4.12 9.43 -6.27
N GLU A 46 4.86 8.48 -5.73
CA GLU A 46 6.30 8.41 -5.90
C GLU A 46 6.74 6.95 -5.92
N VAL A 47 7.60 6.58 -6.87
CA VAL A 47 8.34 5.32 -6.88
C VAL A 47 9.79 5.67 -7.19
N SER A 48 10.67 5.41 -6.23
CA SER A 48 12.11 5.60 -6.40
C SER A 48 12.84 4.36 -5.91
N GLU A 49 13.34 3.58 -6.86
CA GLU A 49 14.20 2.41 -6.57
C GLU A 49 15.53 2.85 -5.94
N GLU A 50 16.07 4.01 -6.38
CA GLU A 50 17.30 4.60 -5.84
C GLU A 50 17.14 4.98 -4.37
N LYS A 51 16.05 5.67 -4.01
CA LYS A 51 15.74 6.06 -2.63
C LYS A 51 15.06 4.95 -1.82
N LYS A 52 14.83 3.78 -2.44
CA LYS A 52 14.03 2.66 -1.91
C LYS A 52 12.75 3.12 -1.22
N ARG A 53 11.98 3.92 -1.96
CA ARG A 53 10.83 4.65 -1.45
C ARG A 53 9.64 4.49 -2.40
N LEU A 54 8.49 4.19 -1.83
CA LEU A 54 7.19 4.23 -2.50
C LEU A 54 6.23 5.07 -1.65
N VAL A 55 5.45 5.93 -2.30
CA VAL A 55 4.41 6.74 -1.66
C VAL A 55 3.07 6.45 -2.31
N LEU A 56 2.11 6.04 -1.48
CA LEU A 56 0.74 5.79 -1.88
C LEU A 56 -0.20 6.80 -1.22
N GLU A 57 -1.25 7.19 -1.94
CA GLU A 57 -2.34 7.99 -1.39
C GLU A 57 -3.67 7.24 -1.57
N LEU A 58 -4.39 7.04 -0.48
CA LEU A 58 -5.72 6.45 -0.47
C LEU A 58 -6.75 7.56 -0.20
N LYS A 59 -7.60 7.82 -1.18
CA LYS A 59 -8.64 8.86 -1.17
C LYS A 59 -10.02 8.25 -0.99
N ASP A 60 -10.99 9.06 -0.59
CA ASP A 60 -12.42 8.71 -0.56
C ASP A 60 -12.75 7.40 0.18
N ILE A 61 -12.12 7.23 1.34
CA ILE A 61 -12.42 6.13 2.24
C ILE A 61 -13.07 6.68 3.51
N LYS A 62 -14.26 6.16 3.84
CA LYS A 62 -15.03 6.51 5.04
C LYS A 62 -14.99 5.34 6.00
N VAL A 63 -13.96 5.28 6.83
CA VAL A 63 -13.72 4.22 7.81
C VAL A 63 -13.47 4.82 9.19
N ASP A 64 -13.51 3.99 10.23
CA ASP A 64 -13.12 4.40 11.58
C ASP A 64 -11.60 4.66 11.65
N PRO A 65 -11.08 5.63 12.46
CA PRO A 65 -9.65 5.87 12.60
C PRO A 65 -8.80 4.64 12.97
N LEU A 66 -9.39 3.62 13.60
CA LEU A 66 -8.72 2.34 13.86
C LEU A 66 -8.27 1.64 12.57
N PHE A 67 -8.97 1.87 11.45
CA PHE A 67 -8.59 1.34 10.15
C PHE A 67 -7.27 1.90 9.64
N CYS A 68 -6.81 3.07 10.08
CA CYS A 68 -5.49 3.59 9.69
C CYS A 68 -4.37 2.63 10.11
N LEU A 69 -4.42 2.16 11.36
CA LEU A 69 -3.46 1.17 11.90
C LEU A 69 -3.60 -0.19 11.20
N TYR A 70 -4.82 -0.56 10.83
CA TYR A 70 -5.06 -1.77 10.06
C TYR A 70 -4.46 -1.68 8.65
N LEU A 71 -4.71 -0.58 7.93
CA LEU A 71 -4.23 -0.34 6.57
C LEU A 71 -2.71 -0.25 6.53
N GLU A 72 -2.08 0.43 7.48
CA GLU A 72 -0.61 0.46 7.61
C GLU A 72 -0.03 -0.97 7.67
N GLY A 73 -0.60 -1.81 8.54
CA GLY A 73 -0.20 -3.21 8.64
C GLY A 73 -0.51 -4.01 7.38
N TYR A 74 -1.69 -3.84 6.79
CA TYR A 74 -2.10 -4.52 5.55
C TYR A 74 -1.12 -4.23 4.42
N PHE A 75 -0.80 -2.95 4.22
CA PHE A 75 0.14 -2.49 3.22
C PHE A 75 1.56 -3.02 3.49
N GLU A 76 2.07 -2.94 4.72
CA GLU A 76 3.37 -3.51 5.07
C GLU A 76 3.42 -5.02 4.76
N GLY A 77 2.36 -5.76 5.13
CA GLY A 77 2.24 -7.18 4.84
C GLY A 77 2.26 -7.48 3.34
N ALA A 78 1.47 -6.74 2.55
CA ALA A 78 1.38 -6.94 1.10
C ALA A 78 2.71 -6.67 0.39
N PHE A 79 3.44 -5.63 0.80
CA PHE A 79 4.73 -5.30 0.20
C PHE A 79 5.88 -6.16 0.73
N SER A 80 5.74 -6.81 1.89
CA SER A 80 6.78 -7.69 2.44
C SER A 80 7.11 -8.89 1.55
N PHE A 81 6.19 -9.28 0.67
CA PHE A 81 6.41 -10.33 -0.34
C PHE A 81 7.37 -9.91 -1.46
N LEU A 82 7.44 -8.61 -1.74
CA LEU A 82 8.40 -8.03 -2.67
C LEU A 82 9.70 -7.66 -1.96
N TYR A 83 9.58 -7.04 -0.78
CA TYR A 83 10.68 -6.50 -0.01
C TYR A 83 10.55 -6.95 1.46
N PRO A 84 11.25 -8.02 1.89
CA PRO A 84 11.07 -8.65 3.21
C PRO A 84 11.18 -7.69 4.40
N ASN A 85 11.98 -6.64 4.28
CA ASN A 85 12.25 -5.66 5.33
C ASN A 85 11.50 -4.34 5.13
N VAL A 86 10.47 -4.31 4.29
CA VAL A 86 9.68 -3.10 4.07
C VAL A 86 8.97 -2.67 5.35
N VAL A 87 8.98 -1.36 5.59
CA VAL A 87 8.20 -0.71 6.65
C VAL A 87 7.23 0.25 5.99
N CYS A 88 5.95 0.19 6.38
CA CYS A 88 4.93 1.14 5.95
C CYS A 88 4.56 2.05 7.11
N ARG A 89 4.43 3.35 6.87
CA ARG A 89 3.92 4.34 7.85
C ARG A 89 2.92 5.29 7.22
N GLU A 90 1.84 5.57 7.94
CA GLU A 90 0.93 6.66 7.60
C GLU A 90 1.54 8.01 8.03
N GLU A 91 1.84 8.89 7.06
CA GLU A 91 2.35 10.25 7.35
C GLU A 91 1.24 11.31 7.34
N LYS A 92 0.23 11.16 6.47
CA LYS A 92 -0.91 12.07 6.39
C LYS A 92 -2.21 11.30 6.57
N CYS A 93 -3.13 11.86 7.34
CA CYS A 93 -4.36 11.19 7.74
C CYS A 93 -5.51 12.20 7.82
N PRO A 94 -6.66 11.97 7.14
CA PRO A 94 -7.80 12.87 7.21
C PRO A 94 -8.37 13.06 8.62
N PHE A 95 -8.16 12.08 9.51
CA PHE A 95 -8.61 12.15 10.90
C PHE A 95 -7.71 13.00 11.80
N LYS A 96 -6.48 13.31 11.36
CA LYS A 96 -5.48 14.05 12.17
C LYS A 96 -5.14 15.42 11.59
N GLY A 97 -5.56 15.72 10.36
CA GLY A 97 -5.15 16.91 9.62
C GLY A 97 -6.25 17.49 8.73
N LYS A 98 -5.86 18.33 7.79
CA LYS A 98 -6.78 18.97 6.81
C LYS A 98 -6.83 18.22 5.48
N GLU A 99 -6.07 17.15 5.33
CA GLU A 99 -5.98 16.37 4.12
C GLU A 99 -7.22 15.53 3.89
N ASN A 100 -7.65 15.38 2.63
CA ASN A 100 -8.77 14.52 2.26
C ASN A 100 -8.32 13.11 1.84
N PHE A 101 -7.11 12.70 2.22
CA PHE A 101 -6.51 11.42 1.87
C PHE A 101 -5.58 10.88 2.95
N HIS A 102 -5.41 9.56 2.96
CA HIS A 102 -4.38 8.87 3.74
C HIS A 102 -3.12 8.73 2.90
N GLN A 103 -1.96 9.12 3.42
CA GLN A 103 -0.68 8.96 2.74
C GLN A 103 0.15 7.91 3.46
N TYR A 104 0.53 6.86 2.72
CA TYR A 104 1.35 5.77 3.20
C TYR A 104 2.71 5.78 2.52
N ILE A 105 3.76 5.65 3.32
CA ILE A 105 5.14 5.65 2.85
C ILE A 105 5.79 4.33 3.18
N PHE A 106 6.39 3.75 2.16
CA PHE A 106 7.10 2.49 2.20
C PHE A 106 8.58 2.76 2.06
N LYS A 107 9.39 2.14 2.91
CA LYS A 107 10.85 2.15 2.86
C LYS A 107 11.38 0.72 3.01
N TRP A 108 12.40 0.34 2.22
CA TRP A 108 13.06 -0.97 2.27
C TRP A 108 14.56 -0.87 1.95
#